data_AF-A0A2P2L7U8-F1
#
_entry.id   AF-A0A2P2L7U8-F1
#
_cell.length_a   1.000
_cell.length_b   1.000
_cell.length_c   1.000
_cell.angle_alpha   90.00
_cell.angle_beta   90.00
_cell.angle_gamma   90.00
#
_symmetry.space_group_name_H-M   'P 1'
#
loop_
_entity.id
_entity.type
_entity.pdbx_description
1 polymer ?
#
loop_
_entity_poly.entity_id
_entity_poly.type
_entity_poly.pdbx_seq_one_letter_code
_entity_poly.pdbx_strand_id
1 'polypeptide(L)' 'MHRQPDHVMAFLLAELGTSGSLDGQQRLVVKGRFAPKNFEGILRRYISEYLNLPIFLN' A
#
# COMPACT_ATOMS: atom_id res chain seq x y z
N MET A 1 -4.73 7.74 6.64
CA MET A 1 -5.02 6.32 6.93
C MET A 1 -4.69 5.87 8.36
N HIS A 2 -4.20 6.71 9.30
CA HIS A 2 -3.86 6.30 10.69
C HIS A 2 -3.15 4.92 10.79
N ARG A 3 -2.15 4.70 9.92
CA ARG A 3 -1.33 3.49 9.87
C ARG A 3 0.13 3.90 9.78
N GLN A 4 0.99 3.03 10.31
CA GLN A 4 2.43 3.24 10.22
C GLN A 4 2.86 3.16 8.75
N PRO A 5 3.61 4.15 8.24
CA PRO A 5 4.07 4.18 6.84
C PRO A 5 4.79 2.89 6.42
N ASP A 6 5.60 2.32 7.31
CA ASP A 6 6.35 1.08 7.06
C ASP A 6 5.46 -0.12 6.74
N HIS A 7 4.29 -0.21 7.39
CA HIS A 7 3.34 -1.30 7.11
C HIS A 7 2.71 -1.14 5.72
N VAL A 8 2.34 0.09 5.34
CA VAL A 8 1.78 0.37 4.01
C VAL A 8 2.85 0.10 2.94
N MET A 9 4.09 0.53 3.18
CA MET A 9 5.22 0.28 2.29
C MET A 9 5.46 -1.22 2.11
N ALA A 10 5.57 -1.98 3.19
CA ALA A 10 5.84 -3.42 3.12
C ALA A 10 4.78 -4.16 2.29
N PHE A 11 3.50 -3.83 2.50
CA PHE A 11 2.39 -4.38 1.71
C PHE A 11 2.52 -4.02 0.23
N LEU A 12 2.72 -2.73 -0.09
CA LEU A 12 2.85 -2.28 -1.48
C LEU A 12 4.03 -2.94 -2.20
N LEU A 13 5.19 -3.07 -1.54
CA LEU A 13 6.38 -3.69 -2.11
C LEU A 13 6.17 -5.18 -2.40
N ALA A 14 5.52 -5.91 -1.49
CA ALA A 14 5.16 -7.31 -1.68
C ALA A 14 4.21 -7.49 -2.88
N GLU A 15 3.15 -6.69 -2.95
CA GLU A 15 2.13 -6.77 -4.01
C GLU A 15 2.66 -6.35 -5.39
N LEU A 16 3.59 -5.39 -5.43
CA LEU A 16 4.27 -4.97 -6.65
C LEU A 16 5.39 -5.92 -7.08
N GLY A 17 5.78 -6.86 -6.22
CA GLY A 17 6.92 -7.77 -6.46
C GLY A 17 8.24 -7.04 -6.62
N THR A 18 8.46 -5.96 -5.88
CA THR A 18 9.66 -5.11 -6.00
C THR A 18 10.19 -4.67 -4.64
N SER A 19 11.37 -4.07 -4.64
CA SER A 19 11.99 -3.44 -3.47
C SER A 19 11.91 -1.91 -3.57
N GLY A 20 11.92 -1.23 -2.43
CA GLY A 20 11.89 0.22 -2.37
C GLY A 20 12.10 0.76 -0.96
N SER A 21 11.96 2.07 -0.83
CA SER A 21 12.13 2.77 0.44
C SER A 21 11.24 4.01 0.49
N LEU A 22 11.01 4.52 1.70
CA LEU A 22 10.49 5.87 1.90
C LEU A 22 11.62 6.88 1.84
N ASP A 23 11.41 8.00 1.15
CA ASP A 23 12.33 9.13 1.21
C ASP A 23 12.08 10.00 2.47
N GLY A 24 12.86 11.07 2.65
CA GLY A 24 12.73 11.99 3.78
C GLY A 24 11.37 12.71 3.87
N GLN A 25 10.57 12.67 2.81
CA GLN A 25 9.22 13.22 2.76
C GLN A 25 8.14 12.13 2.85
N GLN A 26 8.52 10.91 3.25
CA GLN A 26 7.61 9.76 3.37
C GLN A 26 6.95 9.38 2.03
N ARG A 27 7.64 9.60 0.91
CA ARG A 27 7.18 9.17 -0.41
C ARG A 27 7.81 7.82 -0.76
N LEU A 28 7.00 6.90 -1.26
CA LEU A 28 7.47 5.60 -1.72
C LEU A 28 8.29 5.74 -3.01
N VAL A 29 9.55 5.32 -2.96
CA VAL A 29 10.45 5.22 -4.10
C VAL A 29 10.66 3.75 -4.45
N VAL A 30 10.33 3.38 -5.68
CA VAL A 30 10.43 2.00 -6.20
C VAL A 30 11.06 1.99 -7.58
N LYS A 31 11.74 0.87 -7.90
CA LYS A 31 12.25 0.61 -9.25
C LYS A 31 11.20 -0.15 -10.05
N GLY A 32 10.89 0.34 -11.25
CA GLY A 32 9.99 -0.32 -12.19
C GLY A 32 9.12 0.66 -12.97
N ARG A 33 8.37 0.13 -13.94
CA ARG A 33 7.36 0.88 -14.69
C ARG A 33 6.00 0.28 -14.41
N PHE A 34 5.19 0.99 -13.65
CA PHE A 34 3.86 0.55 -13.25
C PHE A 34 2.81 1.49 -13.82
N ALA A 35 1.71 0.93 -14.34
CA ALA A 35 0.57 1.75 -14.73
C ALA A 35 -0.12 2.29 -13.46
N PRO A 36 -0.60 3.55 -13.44
CA PRO A 36 -1.28 4.13 -12.28
C PRO A 36 -2.44 3.26 -11.75
N LYS A 37 -3.19 2.61 -12.65
CA LYS A 37 -4.31 1.71 -12.31
C LYS A 37 -3.90 0.51 -11.45
N ASN A 38 -2.66 0.02 -11.60
CA ASN A 38 -2.18 -1.12 -10.82
C ASN A 38 -1.95 -0.68 -9.36
N PHE A 39 -1.36 0.50 -9.16
CA PHE A 39 -1.17 1.10 -7.85
C PHE A 39 -2.50 1.37 -7.15
N GLU A 40 -3.48 1.93 -7.87
CA GLU A 40 -4.80 2.19 -7.31
C GLU A 40 -5.47 0.89 -6.83
N GLY A 41 -5.43 -0.18 -7.65
CA GLY A 41 -6.01 -1.47 -7.28
C GLY A 41 -5.39 -2.08 -6.03
N ILE A 42 -4.06 -2.02 -5.90
CA ILE A 42 -3.34 -2.52 -4.72
C ILE A 42 -3.71 -1.70 -3.46
N LEU A 43 -3.74 -0.36 -3.57
CA LEU A 43 -4.13 0.49 -2.44
C LEU A 43 -5.58 0.24 -1.99
N ARG A 44 -6.50 -0.01 -2.93
CA ARG A 44 -7.89 -0.37 -2.59
C ARG A 44 -7.95 -1.69 -1.82
N ARG A 45 -7.16 -2.69 -2.19
CA ARG A 45 -7.03 -3.95 -1.42
C ARG A 45 -6.51 -3.70 -0.01
N TYR A 46 -5.44 -2.91 0.13
CA TYR A 46 -4.91 -2.56 1.45
C TYR A 46 -5.96 -1.94 2.36
N ILE A 47 -6.73 -0.97 1.84
CA ILE A 47 -7.81 -0.33 2.60
C ILE A 47 -8.88 -1.36 2.98
N SER A 48 -9.29 -2.20 2.03
CA SER A 48 -10.32 -3.22 2.27
C SER A 48 -9.91 -4.25 3.31
N GLU A 49 -8.63 -4.66 3.34
CA GLU A 49 -8.14 -5.71 4.23
C GLU A 49 -7.77 -5.20 5.62
N TYR A 50 -7.21 -3.99 5.71
CA TYR A 50 -6.59 -3.50 6.95
C TYR A 50 -7.28 -2.29 7.59
N LEU A 51 -8.19 -1.63 6.87
CA LEU A 51 -8.90 -0.43 7.36
C LEU A 51 -10.41 -0.61 7.43
N ASN A 52 -11.00 -1.39 6.52
CA ASN A 52 -12.41 -1.72 6.57
C ASN A 52 -12.61 -2.94 7.47
N LEU A 53 -12.92 -2.72 8.75
CA LEU A 53 -13.69 -3.72 9.48
C LEU A 53 -15.04 -3.87 8.77
N PRO A 54 -15.52 -5.08 8.42
CA PRO A 54 -16.93 -5.24 8.12
C PRO A 54 -17.70 -4.90 9.40
N ILE A 55 -18.37 -3.75 9.41
CA ILE A 55 -19.26 -3.32 10.50
C ILE A 55 -20.50 -4.24 10.61
N PHE A 56 -20.58 -5.34 9.85
CA PHE A 56 -21.68 -6.31 9.85
C PHE A 56 -21.27 -7.72 10.27
N LEU A 57 -20.55 -7.83 11.38
CA LEU A 57 -20.55 -9.04 12.22
C LEU A 57 -21.05 -8.67 13.62
N ASN A 58 -22.31 -8.24 13.69
CA ASN A 58 -23.19 -8.32 14.86
C ASN A 58 -24.64 -8.19 14.42
#